data_AF-A0A497T4T5-F1
#
_entry.id   AF-A0A497T4T5-F1
#
_cell.length_a   1.000
_cell.length_b   1.000
_cell.length_c   1.000
_cell.angle_alpha   90.00
_cell.angle_beta   90.00
_cell.angle_gamma   90.00
#
_symmetry.space_group_name_H-M   'P 1'
#
loop_
_entity.id
_entity.type
_entity.pdbx_description
1 polymer ?
#
loop_
_entity_poly.entity_id
_entity_poly.type
_entity_poly.pdbx_seq_one_letter_code
_entity_poly.pdbx_strand_id
1 'polypeptide(L)'
;MALIYILALLITGALVGLVSGLLGVGGCFIMIPVQFWILTAMGIDPTIAIRVAFGTNLLVVFPTALSGSFRHHKKNAVLWKQAVILGLTSMAFTFAGAYLASILSGNILK
;
A
#
# COMPACT_ATOMS: atom_id res chain seq x y z
N MET A 1 3.07 30.28 1.02
CA MET A 1 2.07 29.18 1.09
C MET A 1 2.59 27.86 0.53
N ALA A 2 2.99 27.76 -0.75
CA ALA A 2 3.44 26.49 -1.35
C ALA A 2 4.59 25.79 -0.58
N LEU A 3 5.57 26.54 -0.06
CA LEU A 3 6.71 25.99 0.68
C LEU A 3 6.30 25.26 1.98
N ILE A 4 5.30 25.77 2.69
CA ILE A 4 4.77 25.16 3.92
C ILE A 4 4.10 23.82 3.61
N TYR A 5 3.36 23.74 2.50
CA TYR A 5 2.74 22.49 2.06
C TYR A 5 3.79 21.45 1.65
N ILE A 6 4.84 21.85 0.94
CA ILE A 6 5.92 20.95 0.55
C ILE A 6 6.64 20.40 1.78
N LEU A 7 6.96 21.25 2.75
CA LEU A 7 7.61 20.83 4.00
C LEU A 7 6.71 19.91 4.83
N ALA A 8 5.40 20.22 4.94
CA ALA A 8 4.45 19.38 5.65
C ALA A 8 4.31 17.99 4.99
N LEU A 9 4.26 17.92 3.65
CA LEU A 9 4.23 16.66 2.91
C LEU A 9 5.52 15.85 3.07
N LEU A 10 6.68 16.51 3.09
CA LEU A 10 7.97 15.86 3.32
C LEU A 10 8.07 15.24 4.72
N ILE A 11 7.69 15.99 5.75
CA ILE A 11 7.74 15.52 7.14
C ILE A 11 6.74 14.37 7.34
N THR A 12 5.54 14.51 6.79
CA THR A 12 4.51 13.45 6.86
C THR A 12 5.00 12.21 6.13
N GLY A 13 5.51 12.34 4.91
CA GLY A 13 6.08 11.22 4.15
C GLY A 13 7.25 10.53 4.86
N ALA A 14 8.12 11.30 5.53
CA ALA A 14 9.24 10.76 6.29
C ALA A 14 8.78 9.97 7.54
N LEU A 15 7.84 10.53 8.32
CA LEU A 15 7.28 9.85 9.49
C LEU A 15 6.52 8.59 9.09
N VAL A 16 5.69 8.69 8.06
CA VAL A 16 4.94 7.57 7.49
C VAL A 16 5.87 6.48 6.97
N GLY A 17 6.92 6.85 6.24
CA GLY A 17 7.92 5.92 5.73
C GLY A 17 8.70 5.22 6.84
N LEU A 18 9.02 5.94 7.91
CA LEU A 18 9.71 5.39 9.09
C LEU A 18 8.80 4.42 9.86
N VAL A 19 7.55 4.80 10.12
CA VAL A 19 6.57 3.95 10.81
C VAL A 19 6.27 2.70 9.98
N SER A 20 6.05 2.84 8.68
CA SER A 20 5.84 1.68 7.81
C SER A 20 7.07 0.78 7.71
N GLY A 21 8.27 1.36 7.65
CA GLY A 21 9.52 0.62 7.66
C GLY A 21 9.77 -0.16 8.95
N LEU A 22 9.38 0.41 10.11
CA LEU A 22 9.47 -0.24 11.42
C LEU A 22 8.42 -1.36 11.59
N LEU A 23 7.19 -1.12 11.13
CA LEU A 23 6.10 -2.10 11.25
C LEU A 23 6.30 -3.29 10.30
N GLY A 24 7.05 -3.13 9.22
CA GLY A 24 7.26 -4.18 8.21
C GLY A 24 5.99 -4.55 7.43
N VAL A 25 4.88 -3.83 7.67
CA VAL A 25 3.62 -3.94 6.95
C VAL A 25 3.73 -2.92 5.81
N GLY A 26 3.89 -3.40 4.57
CA GLY A 26 4.17 -2.57 3.39
C GLY A 26 3.34 -1.28 3.37
N GLY A 27 4.00 -0.14 3.18
CA GLY A 27 3.47 1.22 3.45
C GLY A 27 2.27 1.67 2.66
N CYS A 28 1.69 0.80 1.85
CA CYS A 28 0.46 1.00 1.11
C CYS A 28 -0.70 1.45 2.01
N PHE A 29 -0.82 0.92 3.23
CA PHE A 29 -1.88 1.32 4.16
C PHE A 29 -1.88 2.83 4.44
N ILE A 30 -0.69 3.45 4.44
CA ILE A 30 -0.56 4.89 4.70
C ILE A 30 -0.40 5.68 3.41
N MET A 31 0.30 5.17 2.38
CA MET A 31 0.45 5.85 1.09
C MET A 31 -0.89 6.02 0.35
N ILE A 32 -1.79 5.05 0.43
CA ILE A 32 -3.10 5.11 -0.26
C ILE A 32 -3.94 6.32 0.22
N PRO A 33 -4.24 6.49 1.52
CA PRO A 33 -5.04 7.63 1.97
C PRO A 33 -4.34 8.97 1.74
N VAL A 34 -3.01 9.03 1.88
CA VAL A 34 -2.23 10.26 1.60
C VAL A 34 -2.33 10.65 0.12
N GLN A 35 -2.13 9.70 -0.80
CA GLN A 35 -2.26 9.97 -2.23
C GLN A 35 -3.70 10.32 -2.61
N PHE A 36 -4.69 9.64 -2.03
CA PHE A 36 -6.09 9.96 -2.24
C PHE A 36 -6.40 11.41 -1.83
N TRP A 37 -5.94 11.85 -0.65
CA TRP A 37 -6.11 13.23 -0.16
C TRP A 37 -5.45 14.26 -1.07
N ILE A 38 -4.24 13.99 -1.56
CA ILE A 38 -3.54 14.91 -2.46
C ILE A 38 -4.27 15.01 -3.81
N LEU A 39 -4.66 13.88 -4.40
CA LEU A 39 -5.33 13.84 -5.70
C LEU A 39 -6.70 14.53 -5.65
N THR A 40 -7.46 14.31 -4.58
CA THR A 40 -8.74 14.99 -4.36
C THR A 40 -8.55 16.49 -4.10
N ALA A 41 -7.52 16.89 -3.34
CA ALA A 41 -7.17 18.30 -3.16
C ALA A 41 -6.74 18.99 -4.47
N MET A 42 -6.22 18.24 -5.44
CA MET A 42 -5.91 18.73 -6.80
C MET A 42 -7.15 18.82 -7.72
N GLY A 43 -8.34 18.48 -7.23
CA GLY A 43 -9.59 18.55 -7.99
C GLY A 43 -9.85 17.34 -8.88
N ILE A 44 -9.15 16.22 -8.69
CA ILE A 44 -9.40 14.97 -9.41
C ILE A 44 -10.63 14.28 -8.83
N ASP A 45 -11.48 13.72 -9.70
CA ASP A 45 -12.66 12.96 -9.29
C ASP A 45 -12.28 11.86 -8.27
N PRO A 46 -12.98 11.74 -7.14
CA PRO A 46 -12.66 10.78 -6.08
C PRO A 46 -12.59 9.32 -6.58
N THR A 47 -13.39 8.96 -7.59
CA THR A 47 -13.41 7.61 -8.17
C THR A 47 -12.12 7.32 -8.94
N ILE A 48 -11.58 8.33 -9.60
CA ILE A 48 -10.31 8.21 -10.33
C ILE A 48 -9.16 8.26 -9.34
N ALA A 49 -9.22 9.18 -8.37
CA ALA A 49 -8.19 9.34 -7.34
C ALA A 49 -7.92 8.05 -6.57
N ILE A 50 -8.97 7.33 -6.15
CA ILE A 50 -8.81 6.07 -5.40
C ILE A 50 -8.20 4.98 -6.28
N ARG A 51 -8.62 4.85 -7.55
CA ARG A 51 -8.07 3.86 -8.49
C ARG A 51 -6.60 4.11 -8.79
N VAL A 52 -6.23 5.37 -9.00
CA VAL A 52 -4.84 5.79 -9.22
C VAL A 52 -3.99 5.52 -7.97
N ALA A 53 -4.47 5.88 -6.78
CA ALA A 53 -3.76 5.65 -5.53
C ALA A 53 -3.46 4.15 -5.31
N PHE A 54 -4.45 3.27 -5.46
CA PHE A 54 -4.24 1.83 -5.36
C PHE A 54 -3.30 1.30 -6.46
N GLY A 55 -3.50 1.71 -7.71
CA GLY A 55 -2.69 1.27 -8.85
C GLY A 55 -1.20 1.63 -8.70
N THR A 56 -0.91 2.87 -8.30
CA THR A 56 0.47 3.32 -8.07
C THR A 56 1.14 2.55 -6.94
N ASN A 57 0.42 2.31 -5.83
CA ASN A 57 0.97 1.55 -4.69
C ASN A 57 1.29 0.09 -5.05
N LEU A 58 0.45 -0.56 -5.86
CA LEU A 58 0.72 -1.91 -6.36
C LEU A 58 2.00 -1.95 -7.21
N LEU A 59 2.21 -0.93 -8.06
CA LEU A 59 3.41 -0.81 -8.88
C LEU A 59 4.66 -0.54 -8.04
N VAL A 60 4.55 0.20 -6.93
CA VAL A 60 5.66 0.48 -6.01
C VAL A 60 6.00 -0.73 -5.12
N VAL A 61 4.99 -1.43 -4.61
CA VAL A 61 5.21 -2.55 -3.67
C VAL A 61 5.81 -3.78 -4.35
N PHE A 62 5.50 -4.01 -5.63
CA PHE A 62 5.99 -5.18 -6.37
C PHE A 62 7.54 -5.25 -6.45
N PRO A 63 8.26 -4.23 -6.98
CA PRO A 63 9.72 -4.25 -7.04
C PRO A 63 10.37 -4.14 -5.65
N THR A 64 9.75 -3.44 -4.71
CA THR A 64 10.30 -3.30 -3.34
C THR A 64 10.20 -4.61 -2.56
N ALA A 65 9.10 -5.34 -2.67
CA ALA A 65 8.94 -6.68 -2.08
C ALA A 65 9.88 -7.71 -2.72
N LEU A 66 10.08 -7.64 -4.05
CA LEU A 66 11.08 -8.47 -4.75
C LEU A 66 12.50 -8.18 -4.24
N SER A 67 12.89 -6.90 -4.19
CA SER A 67 14.22 -6.52 -3.69
C SER A 67 14.41 -6.91 -2.21
N GLY A 68 13.38 -6.74 -1.39
CA GLY A 68 13.39 -7.11 0.03
C GLY A 68 13.54 -8.61 0.24
N SER A 69 12.72 -9.41 -0.46
CA SER A 69 12.77 -10.87 -0.38
C SER A 69 14.10 -11.43 -0.88
N PHE A 70 14.65 -10.89 -1.98
CA PHE A 70 15.96 -11.29 -2.50
C PHE A 70 17.10 -11.02 -1.51
N ARG A 71 17.08 -9.86 -0.83
CA ARG A 71 18.10 -9.53 0.19
C ARG A 71 18.02 -10.45 1.41
N HIS A 72 16.81 -10.85 1.83
CA HIS A 72 16.63 -11.80 2.93
C HIS A 72 17.01 -13.22 2.53
N HIS A 73 16.75 -13.60 1.28
CA HIS A 73 17.18 -14.88 0.72
C HIS A 73 18.70 -15.00 0.73
N LYS A 74 19.42 -13.94 0.34
CA LYS A 74 20.89 -13.90 0.39
C LYS A 74 21.46 -14.07 1.80
N LYS A 75 20.68 -13.79 2.85
CA LYS A 75 21.05 -13.99 4.26
C LYS A 75 20.64 -15.36 4.82
N ASN A 76 20.12 -16.28 4.01
CA ASN A 76 19.56 -17.58 4.43
C ASN A 76 18.48 -17.47 5.52
N ALA A 77 17.83 -16.32 5.64
CA ALA A 77 16.83 -16.03 6.67
C ALA A 77 15.39 -16.29 6.19
N VAL A 78 15.21 -16.98 5.06
CA VAL A 78 13.91 -17.19 4.43
C VAL A 78 13.45 -18.62 4.63
N LEU A 79 12.37 -18.76 5.40
CA LEU A 79 11.65 -20.01 5.59
C LEU A 79 10.68 -20.22 4.41
N TRP A 80 11.19 -20.77 3.31
CA TRP A 80 10.45 -20.90 2.05
C TRP A 80 9.12 -21.65 2.16
N LYS A 81 9.06 -22.70 2.98
CA LYS A 81 7.82 -23.46 3.20
C LYS A 81 6.72 -22.57 3.78
N GLN A 82 7.04 -21.78 4.79
CA GLN A 82 6.12 -20.85 5.44
C GLN A 82 5.77 -19.69 4.50
N ALA A 83 6.75 -19.17 3.75
CA ALA A 83 6.53 -18.09 2.78
C ALA A 83 5.53 -18.50 1.68
N VAL A 84 5.64 -19.72 1.15
CA VAL A 84 4.72 -20.23 0.12
C VAL A 84 3.33 -20.48 0.70
N ILE A 85 3.23 -21.09 1.89
CA ILE A 85 1.94 -21.32 2.54
C ILE A 85 1.22 -19.98 2.78
N LEU A 86 1.91 -19.00 3.38
CA LEU A 86 1.35 -17.67 3.63
C LEU A 86 1.02 -16.92 2.32
N GLY A 87 1.85 -17.05 1.30
CA GLY A 87 1.61 -16.45 -0.02
C GLY A 87 0.36 -17.01 -0.70
N LEU A 88 0.19 -18.34 -0.70
CA LEU A 88 -0.97 -18.98 -1.32
C LEU A 88 -2.26 -18.71 -0.53
N THR A 89 -2.23 -18.78 0.80
CA THR A 89 -3.42 -18.48 1.61
C THR A 89 -3.80 -17.01 1.51
N SER A 90 -2.83 -16.08 1.57
CA SER A 90 -3.11 -14.65 1.39
C SER A 90 -3.68 -14.35 0.01
N MET A 91 -3.20 -14.99 -1.06
CA MET A 91 -3.77 -14.83 -2.40
C MET A 91 -5.24 -15.28 -2.43
N ALA A 92 -5.55 -16.47 -1.90
CA ALA A 92 -6.92 -16.99 -1.87
C ALA A 92 -7.87 -16.08 -1.06
N PHE A 93 -7.46 -15.66 0.13
CA PHE A 93 -8.25 -14.75 0.97
C PHE A 93 -8.38 -13.35 0.38
N THR A 94 -7.37 -12.84 -0.31
CA THR A 94 -7.42 -11.52 -0.96
C THR A 94 -8.44 -11.52 -2.10
N PHE A 95 -8.44 -12.55 -2.95
CA PHE A 95 -9.45 -12.68 -4.01
C PHE A 95 -10.86 -12.86 -3.44
N ALA A 96 -11.02 -13.70 -2.42
CA ALA A 96 -12.30 -13.89 -1.76
C ALA A 96 -12.80 -12.58 -1.12
N GLY A 97 -11.93 -11.85 -0.41
CA GLY A 97 -12.26 -10.56 0.20
C GLY A 97 -12.58 -9.48 -0.82
N ALA A 98 -11.83 -9.40 -1.92
CA ALA A 98 -12.10 -8.46 -3.01
C ALA A 98 -13.44 -8.76 -3.70
N TYR A 99 -13.75 -10.04 -3.93
CA TYR A 99 -15.03 -10.47 -4.48
C TYR A 99 -16.19 -10.11 -3.53
N LEU A 100 -16.03 -10.39 -2.24
CA LEU A 100 -17.04 -10.06 -1.23
C LEU A 100 -17.26 -8.54 -1.14
N ALA A 101 -16.18 -7.76 -1.16
CA ALA A 101 -16.24 -6.30 -1.19
C ALA A 101 -16.91 -5.76 -2.47
N SER A 102 -16.81 -6.45 -3.60
CA SER A 102 -17.48 -6.06 -4.84
C SER A 102 -19.00 -6.26 -4.83
N ILE A 103 -19.50 -7.14 -3.95
CA ILE A 103 -20.92 -7.47 -3.82
C ILE A 103 -21.60 -6.58 -2.76
N LEU A 104 -20.85 -6.10 -1.77
CA LEU A 104 -21.41 -5.19 -0.77
C LEU A 104 -21.68 -3.79 -1.37
N SER A 105 -22.88 -3.26 -1.12
CA SER A 105 -23.24 -1.90 -1.50
C SER A 105 -22.33 -0.87 -0.81
N GLY A 106 -21.86 0.13 -1.57
CA GLY A 106 -20.93 1.18 -1.09
C GLY A 106 -21.38 1.98 0.13
N ASN A 107 -22.63 1.83 0.59
CA ASN A 107 -23.12 2.42 1.83
C ASN A 107 -22.66 1.66 3.10
N ILE A 108 -22.24 0.40 2.96
CA ILE A 108 -21.71 -0.46 4.05
C ILE A 108 -20.17 -0.42 4.07
N LEU A 109 -19.54 -0.08 2.93
CA LEU A 109 -18.09 -0.01 2.72
C LEU A 109 -17.46 1.38 3.01
N LYS A 110 -18.19 2.25 3.72
CA LYS A 110 -17.67 3.57 4.14
C LYS A 110 -16.55 3.44 5.16
#